data_AF-A0A831USP8-F1
#
_entry.id   AF-A0A831USP8-F1
#
_cell.length_a   1.000
_cell.length_b   1.000
_cell.length_c   1.000
_cell.angle_alpha   90.00
_cell.angle_beta   90.00
_cell.angle_gamma   90.00
#
_symmetry.space_group_name_H-M   'P 1'
#
loop_
_entity.id
_entity.type
_entity.pdbx_description
1 polymer ?
#
loop_
_entity_poly.entity_id
_entity_poly.type
_entity_poly.pdbx_seq_one_letter_code
_entity_poly.pdbx_strand_id
1 'polypeptide(L)'
;MRKQFVNWLRGYLYTRCLIVDPQPTDESRVNFRLFPAALEHANFHQDDRKFVAVAIAAQQATGQTVPILNAIDSDWCHHYALLLQNGIQVHFLCPDRMPSDECR
;
A
#
# COMPACT_ATOMS: atom_id res chain seq x y z
N MET A 1 11.09 -14.91 -12.34
CA MET A 1 9.66 -14.88 -11.96
C MET A 1 8.97 -16.15 -12.46
N ARG A 2 8.31 -16.95 -11.60
CA ARG A 2 7.67 -18.22 -12.02
C ARG A 2 6.48 -17.94 -12.95
N LYS A 3 6.50 -18.46 -14.19
CA LYS A 3 5.44 -18.28 -15.21
C LYS A 3 4.02 -18.59 -14.71
N GLN A 4 3.90 -19.48 -13.72
CA GLN A 4 2.62 -19.84 -13.09
C GLN A 4 1.96 -18.67 -12.35
N PHE A 5 2.74 -17.83 -11.67
CA PHE A 5 2.20 -16.64 -10.98
C PHE A 5 1.68 -15.61 -11.98
N VAL A 6 2.41 -15.36 -13.08
CA VAL A 6 1.98 -14.42 -14.12
C VAL A 6 0.74 -14.92 -14.86
N ASN A 7 0.64 -16.22 -15.15
CA ASN A 7 -0.54 -16.81 -15.77
C ASN A 7 -1.76 -16.76 -14.83
N TRP A 8 -1.57 -17.05 -13.54
CA TRP A 8 -2.60 -16.89 -12.53
C TRP A 8 -3.06 -15.43 -12.44
N LEU A 9 -2.12 -14.48 -12.35
CA LEU A 9 -2.40 -13.05 -12.29
C LEU A 9 -3.19 -12.60 -13.52
N ARG A 10 -2.79 -13.02 -14.73
CA ARG A 10 -3.52 -12.70 -15.98
C ARG A 10 -4.93 -13.29 -16.04
N GLY A 11 -5.14 -14.51 -15.55
CA GLY A 11 -6.47 -15.11 -15.48
C GLY A 11 -7.38 -14.46 -14.43
N TYR A 12 -6.78 -13.93 -13.35
CA TYR A 12 -7.50 -13.31 -12.23
C TYR A 12 -7.77 -11.81 -12.44
N LEU A 13 -6.85 -11.10 -13.12
CA LEU A 13 -6.86 -9.64 -13.34
C LEU A 13 -8.11 -9.11 -14.04
N TYR A 14 -8.74 -9.91 -14.92
CA TYR A 14 -9.81 -9.39 -15.78
C TYR A 14 -11.21 -9.46 -15.17
N THR A 15 -11.42 -10.06 -13.99
CA THR A 15 -12.79 -10.21 -13.47
C THR A 15 -13.00 -9.79 -12.01
N ARG A 16 -11.93 -9.53 -11.23
CA ARG A 16 -12.06 -9.19 -9.79
C ARG A 16 -11.13 -8.09 -9.28
N CYS A 17 -10.34 -7.46 -10.15
CA CYS A 17 -9.45 -6.38 -9.76
C CYS A 17 -10.05 -5.02 -10.17
N LEU A 18 -10.04 -4.06 -9.25
CA LEU A 18 -10.23 -2.66 -9.58
C LEU A 18 -8.90 -2.10 -10.06
N ILE A 19 -8.88 -1.56 -11.28
CA ILE A 19 -7.71 -0.86 -11.82
C ILE A 19 -7.83 0.60 -11.46
N VAL A 20 -6.78 1.15 -10.85
CA VAL A 20 -6.71 2.56 -10.44
C VAL A 20 -5.40 3.19 -10.91
N ASP A 21 -5.41 4.50 -11.12
CA ASP A 21 -4.21 5.28 -11.42
C ASP A 21 -3.66 5.89 -10.12
N PRO A 22 -2.47 5.49 -9.64
CA PRO A 22 -1.85 6.05 -8.45
C PRO A 22 -1.24 7.44 -8.70
N GLN A 23 -1.31 7.98 -9.93
CA GLN A 23 -0.81 9.29 -10.34
C GLN A 23 0.69 9.48 -10.10
N PRO A 24 1.57 8.69 -10.76
CA PRO A 24 3.01 8.90 -10.65
C PRO A 24 3.41 10.30 -11.13
N THR A 25 4.36 10.94 -10.46
CA THR A 25 4.81 12.30 -10.82
C THR A 25 5.96 12.32 -11.82
N ASP A 26 6.64 11.19 -11.99
CA ASP A 26 7.80 11.03 -12.84
C ASP A 26 7.94 9.56 -13.33
N GLU A 27 8.98 9.29 -14.13
CA GLU A 27 9.26 7.95 -14.66
C GLU A 27 9.90 7.00 -13.64
N SER A 28 10.35 7.49 -12.48
CA SER A 28 10.97 6.65 -11.43
C SER A 28 9.97 5.71 -10.77
N ARG A 29 8.67 6.04 -10.84
CA ARG A 29 7.56 5.26 -10.25
C ARG A 29 7.69 5.03 -8.75
N VAL A 30 8.40 5.90 -8.05
CA VAL A 30 8.44 5.93 -6.57
C VAL A 30 7.77 7.16 -5.99
N ASN A 31 7.51 8.18 -6.81
CA ASN A 31 6.81 9.40 -6.40
C ASN A 31 5.40 9.44 -7.01
N PHE A 32 4.41 9.81 -6.20
CA PHE A 32 3.00 9.79 -6.55
C PHE A 32 2.30 11.04 -6.01
N ARG A 33 1.46 11.68 -6.82
CA ARG A 33 0.68 12.85 -6.40
C ARG A 33 -0.26 12.53 -5.23
N LEU A 34 -0.72 11.28 -5.16
CA LEU A 34 -1.61 10.80 -4.11
C LEU A 34 -0.88 10.44 -2.81
N PHE A 35 0.46 10.43 -2.79
CA PHE A 35 1.19 10.12 -1.56
C PHE A 35 1.16 11.31 -0.59
N PRO A 36 0.77 11.14 0.67
CA PRO A 36 0.72 12.24 1.64
C PRO A 36 2.10 12.84 1.93
N ALA A 37 2.23 14.16 1.81
CA ALA A 37 3.46 14.89 2.13
C ALA A 37 3.93 14.64 3.58
N ALA A 38 3.00 14.43 4.52
CA ALA A 38 3.32 14.10 5.91
C ALA A 38 4.15 12.81 6.05
N LEU A 39 3.99 11.84 5.14
CA LEU A 39 4.75 10.58 5.12
C LEU A 39 6.11 10.72 4.42
N GLU A 40 6.31 11.75 3.59
CA GLU A 40 7.59 11.97 2.90
C GLU A 40 8.72 12.28 3.88
N HIS A 41 8.42 12.96 4.98
CA HIS A 41 9.38 13.35 6.01
C HIS A 41 9.64 12.25 7.05
N ALA A 42 8.91 11.13 6.99
CA ALA A 42 8.96 10.07 7.99
C ALA A 42 9.93 8.93 7.66
N ASN A 43 10.85 9.11 6.69
CA ASN A 43 11.72 8.05 6.16
C ASN A 43 10.96 6.83 5.61
N PHE A 44 9.70 6.99 5.17
CA PHE A 44 8.92 5.92 4.56
C PHE A 44 9.59 5.42 3.27
N HIS A 45 9.75 4.10 3.14
CA HIS A 45 10.49 3.48 2.04
C HIS A 45 9.91 3.88 0.67
N GLN A 46 10.76 4.32 -0.26
CA GLN A 46 10.33 4.90 -1.53
C GLN A 46 9.56 3.90 -2.39
N ASP A 47 10.01 2.66 -2.45
CA ASP A 47 9.36 1.62 -3.24
C ASP A 47 7.96 1.24 -2.71
N ASP A 48 7.67 1.55 -1.45
CA ASP A 48 6.40 1.21 -0.79
C ASP A 48 5.34 2.28 -0.94
N ARG A 49 5.72 3.49 -1.35
CA ARG A 49 4.81 4.62 -1.60
C ARG A 49 3.70 4.27 -2.59
N LYS A 50 3.98 3.36 -3.52
CA LYS A 50 3.01 2.85 -4.50
C LYS A 50 1.79 2.19 -3.83
N PHE A 51 1.97 1.48 -2.71
CA PHE A 51 0.87 0.80 -2.04
C PHE A 51 -0.07 1.81 -1.37
N VAL A 52 0.50 2.86 -0.76
CA VAL A 52 -0.27 3.99 -0.21
C VAL A 52 -1.02 4.72 -1.31
N ALA A 53 -0.36 5.07 -2.41
CA ALA A 53 -0.99 5.77 -3.54
C ALA A 53 -2.11 4.94 -4.18
N VAL A 54 -1.92 3.62 -4.35
CA VAL A 54 -2.95 2.72 -4.87
C VAL A 54 -4.14 2.59 -3.91
N ALA A 55 -3.89 2.48 -2.60
CA ALA A 55 -4.96 2.42 -1.61
C ALA A 55 -5.83 3.69 -1.67
N ILE A 56 -5.20 4.87 -1.70
CA ILE A 56 -5.91 6.16 -1.81
C ILE A 56 -6.70 6.25 -3.12
N ALA A 57 -6.10 5.87 -4.26
CA ALA A 57 -6.79 5.88 -5.54
C ALA A 57 -8.01 4.92 -5.54
N ALA A 58 -7.90 3.75 -4.90
CA ALA A 58 -8.99 2.81 -4.73
C ALA A 58 -10.07 3.32 -3.78
N GLN A 59 -9.69 4.00 -2.68
CA GLN A 59 -10.62 4.66 -1.78
C GLN A 59 -11.43 5.74 -2.52
N GLN A 60 -10.77 6.56 -3.36
CA GLN A 60 -11.44 7.56 -4.18
C GLN A 60 -12.42 6.95 -5.19
N ALA A 61 -12.04 5.84 -5.83
CA ALA A 61 -12.87 5.17 -6.83
C ALA A 61 -14.08 4.44 -6.23
N THR A 62 -13.97 3.94 -5.00
CA THR A 62 -15.01 3.12 -4.34
C THR A 62 -15.84 3.89 -3.31
N GLY A 63 -15.34 5.02 -2.80
CA GLY A 63 -15.92 5.73 -1.67
C GLY A 63 -15.80 4.98 -0.34
N GLN A 64 -14.98 3.92 -0.27
CA GLN A 64 -14.82 3.08 0.91
C GLN A 64 -13.35 3.01 1.32
N THR A 65 -13.09 2.73 2.60
CA THR A 65 -11.72 2.45 3.06
C THR A 65 -11.19 1.17 2.42
N VAL A 66 -10.00 1.24 1.83
CA VAL A 66 -9.32 0.10 1.21
C VAL A 66 -8.03 -0.15 1.99
N PRO A 67 -7.97 -1.18 2.87
CA PRO A 67 -6.80 -1.43 3.69
C PRO A 67 -5.64 -2.01 2.87
N ILE A 68 -4.43 -1.63 3.22
CA ILE A 68 -3.19 -2.25 2.73
C ILE A 68 -2.95 -3.51 3.55
N LEU A 69 -2.83 -4.66 2.90
CA LEU A 69 -2.53 -5.92 3.58
C LEU A 69 -1.01 -6.13 3.61
N ASN A 70 -0.42 -6.05 4.80
CA ASN A 70 1.00 -6.34 5.02
C ASN A 70 1.15 -7.71 5.69
N ALA A 71 2.02 -8.57 5.17
CA ALA A 71 2.25 -9.89 5.76
C ALA A 71 3.33 -9.86 6.85
N ILE A 72 4.58 -9.61 6.47
CA ILE A 72 5.77 -9.78 7.31
C ILE A 72 6.77 -8.62 7.23
N ASP A 73 6.42 -7.55 6.51
CA ASP A 73 7.29 -6.39 6.37
C ASP A 73 7.11 -5.49 7.60
N SER A 74 8.00 -5.68 8.56
CA SER A 74 7.96 -5.05 9.88
C SER A 74 8.20 -3.55 9.87
N ASP A 75 8.83 -3.01 8.82
CA ASP A 75 9.20 -1.59 8.78
C ASP A 75 7.96 -0.69 8.70
N TRP A 76 6.86 -1.23 8.17
CA TRP A 76 5.55 -0.57 8.15
C TRP A 76 4.99 -0.27 9.54
N CYS A 77 5.36 -1.05 10.56
CA CYS A 77 4.92 -0.81 11.93
C CYS A 77 5.38 0.55 12.46
N HIS A 78 6.61 0.97 12.13
CA HIS A 78 7.15 2.27 12.54
C HIS A 78 6.36 3.46 11.97
N HIS A 79 5.54 3.21 10.95
CA HIS A 79 4.73 4.21 10.28
C HIS A 79 3.22 4.04 10.54
N TYR A 80 2.80 3.01 11.29
CA TYR A 80 1.38 2.65 11.44
C TYR A 80 0.51 3.80 11.96
N ALA A 81 0.93 4.44 13.05
CA ALA A 81 0.19 5.56 13.64
C ALA A 81 0.08 6.75 12.65
N LEU A 82 1.15 7.05 11.93
CA LEU A 82 1.19 8.15 10.96
C LEU A 82 0.34 7.84 9.72
N LEU A 83 0.35 6.60 9.24
CA LEU A 83 -0.52 6.12 8.17
C LEU A 83 -1.99 6.25 8.58
N LEU A 84 -2.34 5.80 9.78
CA LEU A 84 -3.70 5.87 10.31
C LEU A 84 -4.20 7.32 10.46
N GLN A 85 -3.35 8.22 10.95
CA GLN A 85 -3.66 9.66 11.04
C GLN A 85 -3.93 10.29 9.67
N ASN A 86 -3.36 9.73 8.60
CA ASN A 86 -3.59 10.17 7.22
C ASN A 86 -4.70 9.35 6.51
N GLY A 87 -5.53 8.61 7.26
CA GLY A 87 -6.67 7.86 6.74
C GLY A 87 -6.30 6.58 5.99
N ILE A 88 -5.05 6.12 6.13
CA ILE A 88 -4.54 4.91 5.49
C ILE A 88 -4.54 3.78 6.52
N GLN A 89 -5.34 2.76 6.24
CA GLN A 89 -5.43 1.59 7.10
C GLN A 89 -4.46 0.50 6.61
N VAL A 90 -3.70 -0.08 7.54
CA VAL A 90 -2.86 -1.25 7.28
C VAL A 90 -3.39 -2.41 8.11
N HIS A 91 -3.58 -3.57 7.50
CA HIS A 91 -3.91 -4.81 8.20
C HIS A 91 -2.70 -5.75 8.13
N PHE A 92 -2.13 -6.05 9.29
CA PHE A 92 -1.04 -7.01 9.42
C PHE A 92 -1.59 -8.44 9.47
N LEU A 93 -1.28 -9.25 8.46
CA LEU A 93 -1.77 -10.63 8.34
C LEU A 93 -1.02 -11.61 9.26
N CYS A 94 0.21 -11.28 9.66
CA CYS A 94 1.02 -12.09 10.56
C CYS A 94 1.52 -11.24 11.75
N PRO A 95 0.62 -10.83 12.67
CA PRO A 95 0.97 -9.92 13.76
C PRO A 95 2.05 -10.48 14.69
N ASP A 96 2.13 -11.81 14.86
CA ASP A 96 3.17 -12.46 15.68
C ASP A 96 4.59 -12.35 15.08
N ARG A 97 4.72 -11.83 13.86
CA ARG A 97 6.00 -11.56 13.18
C ARG A 97 6.39 -10.08 13.21
N MET A 98 5.60 -9.23 13.86
CA MET A 98 5.80 -7.79 13.91
C MET A 98 6.47 -7.35 15.24
N PRO A 99 7.29 -6.29 15.24
CA PRO A 99 8.18 -5.95 16.35
C PRO A 99 7.52 -5.43 17.66
N SER A 100 6.22 -5.11 17.74
CA SER A 100 5.60 -4.61 18.99
C SER A 100 4.06 -4.48 18.94
N ASP A 101 3.45 -3.95 20.02
CA ASP A 101 2.05 -3.50 20.08
C ASP A 101 1.76 -2.25 19.22
N GLU A 102 2.78 -1.58 18.67
CA GLU A 102 2.63 -0.35 17.86
C GLU A 102 1.93 -0.59 16.51
N CYS A 103 1.77 -1.86 16.12
CA CYS A 103 1.10 -2.29 14.89
C CYS A 103 -0.39 -2.66 15.09
N ARG A 104 -0.98 -2.32 16.25
CA ARG A 104 -2.37 -2.65 16.62
C ARG A 104 -3.28 -1.43 16.56
#